data_AF-A0A964KQ23-F1
#
_entry.id   AF-A0A964KQ23-F1
#
_cell.length_a   1.000
_cell.length_b   1.000
_cell.length_c   1.000
_cell.angle_alpha   90.00
_cell.angle_beta   90.00
_cell.angle_gamma   90.00
#
_symmetry.space_group_name_H-M   'P 1'
#
loop_
_entity.id
_entity.type
_entity.pdbx_description
1 polymer ?
#
loop_
_entity_poly.entity_id
_entity_poly.type
_entity_poly.pdbx_seq_one_letter_code
_entity_poly.pdbx_strand_id
1 'polypeptide(L)' 'MATEEQIFRVITSLAEIKSCGRCGTRLRWGDFECPHCGADLDDQLRLWAQRVVDTINQASNQ' A
#
# COMPACT_ATOMS: atom_id res chain seq x y z
N MET A 1 -2.05 20.93 5.75
CA MET A 1 -0.89 20.28 5.10
C MET A 1 -0.56 19.04 5.90
N ALA A 2 0.02 18.01 5.28
CA ALA A 2 0.45 16.81 6.01
C ALA A 2 1.65 17.14 6.94
N THR A 3 1.72 16.49 8.10
CA THR A 3 2.86 16.62 9.04
C THR A 3 4.02 15.72 8.63
N GLU A 4 5.22 15.99 9.13
CA GLU A 4 6.41 15.14 8.91
C GLU A 4 6.18 13.69 9.33
N GLU A 5 5.48 13.47 10.45
CA GLU A 5 5.13 12.12 10.90
C GLU A 5 4.20 11.41 9.90
N GLN A 6 3.19 12.11 9.39
CA GLN A 6 2.26 11.57 8.39
C GLN A 6 3.02 11.20 7.09
N ILE A 7 3.93 12.07 6.64
CA ILE A 7 4.78 11.82 5.46
C ILE A 7 5.68 10.61 5.69
N PHE A 8 6.36 10.53 6.84
CA PHE A 8 7.24 9.42 7.19
C PHE A 8 6.50 8.07 7.24
N ARG A 9 5.26 8.05 7.75
CA ARG A 9 4.41 6.86 7.77
C ARG A 9 4.08 6.40 6.35
N VAL A 10 3.73 7.31 5.43
CA VAL A 10 3.51 6.97 4.02
C VAL A 10 4.77 6.36 3.43
N ILE A 11 5.93 7.01 3.55
CA ILE A 11 7.20 6.52 3.00
C ILE A 11 7.53 5.12 3.54
N THR A 12 7.35 4.89 4.83
CA THR A 12 7.60 3.58 5.45
C THR A 12 6.60 2.53 4.98
N SER A 13 5.33 2.89 4.81
CA SER A 13 4.28 1.99 4.32
C SER A 13 4.48 1.56 2.88
N LEU A 14 5.24 2.35 2.10
CA LEU A 14 5.72 1.92 0.81
C LEU A 14 6.54 0.67 1.07
N ALA A 15 7.69 0.68 1.75
CA ALA A 15 8.62 -0.47 1.95
C ALA A 15 8.03 -1.90 2.22
N GLU A 16 6.77 -2.04 2.63
CA GLU A 16 6.03 -3.29 2.74
C GLU A 16 6.04 -4.13 1.46
N ILE A 17 6.62 -5.33 1.55
CA ILE A 17 6.61 -6.29 0.45
C ILE A 17 5.17 -6.78 0.19
N LYS A 18 4.69 -6.59 -1.04
CA LYS A 18 3.41 -7.11 -1.52
C LYS A 18 3.64 -8.24 -2.51
N SER A 19 2.77 -9.23 -2.46
CA SER A 19 2.69 -10.30 -3.45
C SER A 19 1.32 -10.29 -4.10
N CYS A 20 1.26 -10.71 -5.35
CA CYS A 20 0.00 -10.93 -6.06
C CYS A 20 -0.77 -12.06 -5.36
N GLY A 21 -2.01 -11.80 -4.94
CA GLY A 21 -2.87 -12.83 -4.35
C GLY A 21 -3.19 -14.01 -5.28
N ARG A 22 -2.98 -13.87 -6.60
CA ARG A 22 -3.25 -14.93 -7.59
C ARG A 22 -2.06 -15.84 -7.88
N CYS A 23 -0.88 -15.28 -8.11
CA CYS A 23 0.29 -16.05 -8.57
C CYS A 23 1.51 -15.95 -7.64
N GLY A 24 1.43 -15.18 -6.55
CA GLY A 24 2.50 -15.02 -5.56
C GLY A 24 3.65 -14.11 -6.00
N THR A 25 3.68 -13.64 -7.25
CA THR A 25 4.71 -12.72 -7.75
C THR A 25 4.80 -11.47 -6.86
N ARG A 26 6.02 -11.11 -6.49
CA ARG A 26 6.30 -9.88 -5.74
C ARG A 26 5.95 -8.66 -6.60
N LEU A 27 5.10 -7.80 -6.06
CA LEU A 27 4.65 -6.57 -6.70
C LEU A 27 5.56 -5.40 -6.31
N ARG A 28 5.73 -4.46 -7.24
CA ARG A 28 6.39 -3.17 -6.98
C ARG A 28 5.30 -2.09 -6.78
N TRP A 29 5.63 -0.98 -6.11
CA TRP A 29 4.70 0.16 -6.07
C TRP A 29 4.52 0.76 -7.46
N GLY A 30 3.28 1.09 -7.79
CA GLY A 30 2.90 1.70 -9.06
C GLY A 30 2.33 0.72 -10.09
N ASP A 31 2.40 -0.59 -9.85
CA ASP A 31 1.75 -1.59 -10.70
C ASP A 31 0.23 -1.62 -10.41
N PHE A 32 -0.60 -1.42 -11.43
CA PHE A 32 -2.06 -1.62 -11.36
C PHE A 32 -2.49 -3.04 -11.74
N GLU A 33 -1.62 -3.77 -12.43
CA GLU A 33 -1.80 -5.17 -12.82
C GLU A 33 -0.54 -5.96 -12.47
N CYS A 34 -0.70 -7.25 -12.16
CA CYS A 34 0.44 -8.11 -11.87
C CYS A 34 1.31 -8.31 -13.13
N PRO A 35 2.60 -7.94 -13.11
CA PRO A 35 3.47 -8.03 -14.30
C PRO A 35 3.74 -9.46 -14.75
N HIS A 36 3.40 -10.47 -13.93
CA HIS A 36 3.61 -11.87 -14.25
C HIS A 36 2.36 -12.59 -14.76
N CYS A 37 1.18 -12.30 -14.22
CA CYS A 37 -0.05 -13.04 -14.56
C CYS A 37 -1.20 -12.18 -15.07
N GLY A 38 -1.02 -10.86 -15.17
CA GLY A 38 -2.05 -9.92 -15.63
C GLY A 38 -3.27 -9.83 -14.71
N ALA A 39 -3.17 -10.29 -13.45
CA ALA A 39 -4.25 -10.10 -12.49
C ALA A 39 -4.39 -8.62 -12.14
N ASP A 40 -5.62 -8.11 -12.17
CA ASP A 40 -5.97 -6.79 -11.66
C ASP A 40 -5.63 -6.71 -10.16
N LEU A 41 -5.03 -5.60 -9.75
CA LEU A 41 -4.61 -5.34 -8.38
C LEU A 41 -5.47 -4.28 -7.67
N ASP A 42 -6.49 -3.69 -8.30
CA ASP A 42 -7.26 -2.57 -7.75
C ASP A 42 -7.79 -2.86 -6.33
N ASP A 43 -8.45 -4.00 -6.12
CA ASP A 43 -8.96 -4.39 -4.80
C ASP A 43 -7.84 -4.50 -3.76
N GLN A 44 -6.71 -5.11 -4.13
CA GLN A 44 -5.57 -5.29 -3.24
C GLN A 44 -4.92 -3.93 -2.89
N LEU A 45 -4.83 -3.03 -3.87
CA LEU A 45 -4.29 -1.68 -3.70
C LEU A 45 -5.21 -0.82 -2.83
N ARG A 46 -6.54 -0.91 -3.01
CA ARG A 46 -7.52 -0.22 -2.16
C ARG A 46 -7.44 -0.68 -0.71
N LEU A 47 -7.37 -1.98 -0.47
CA LEU A 47 -7.22 -2.55 0.88
C LEU A 47 -5.91 -2.11 1.54
N TRP A 48 -4.82 -2.03 0.78
CA TRP A 48 -3.58 -1.48 1.30
C TRP A 48 -3.70 0.01 1.61
N ALA A 49 -4.21 0.82 0.67
CA ALA A 49 -4.37 2.25 0.84
C ALA A 49 -5.26 2.59 2.05
N GLN A 50 -6.37 1.86 2.23
CA GLN A 50 -7.24 2.03 3.39
C GLN A 50 -6.47 1.80 4.70
N ARG A 51 -5.67 0.73 4.80
CA ARG A 51 -4.84 0.48 6.00
C ARG A 51 -3.82 1.59 6.24
N VAL A 52 -3.18 2.10 5.19
CA VAL A 52 -2.24 3.23 5.32
C VAL A 52 -2.97 4.46 5.87
N VAL A 53 -4.12 4.81 5.31
CA VAL A 53 -4.94 5.93 5.79
C VAL A 53 -5.39 5.73 7.24
N ASP A 54 -5.83 4.52 7.61
CA ASP A 54 -6.25 4.21 8.98
C ASP A 54 -5.10 4.38 9.97
N THR A 55 -3.88 3.93 9.63
CA THR A 55 -2.71 4.10 10.50
C THR A 55 -2.30 5.56 10.68
N ILE A 56 -2.48 6.38 9.64
CA ILE A 56 -2.24 7.83 9.70
C ILE A 56 -3.26 8.52 10.61
N ASN A 57 -4.54 8.13 10.51
CA ASN A 57 -5.61 8.69 11.33
C ASN A 57 -5.53 8.26 12.79
N GLN A 58 -5.12 7.02 13.08
CA GLN A 58 -4.97 6.52 14.44
C GLN A 58 -3.83 7.22 15.20
N ALA A 59 -2.74 7.58 14.52
CA ALA A 59 -1.63 8.34 15.11
C ALA A 59 -2.00 9.79 15.45
N SER A 60 -3.07 10.32 14.85
CA SER A 60 -3.56 11.67 15.12
C SER A 60 -4.43 11.77 16.38
N ASN A 61 -4.67 10.63 17.04
CA ASN A 61 -5.55 10.48 18.20
C ASN A 61 -4.80 10.09 19.49
N GLN A 62 -3.48 10.30 19.52
CA GLN A 62 -2.59 10.07 20.65
C GLN A 62 -1.80 11.33 21.00
#